data_AF-A0A1Z5T8S1-F1
#
_entry.id   AF-A0A1Z5T8S1-F1
#
_cell.length_a   1.000
_cell.length_b   1.000
_cell.length_c   1.000
_cell.angle_alpha   90.00
_cell.angle_beta   90.00
_cell.angle_gamma   90.00
#
_symmetry.space_group_name_H-M   'P 1'
#
loop_
_entity.id
_entity.type
_entity.pdbx_description
1 polymer ?
#
loop_
_entity_poly.entity_id
_entity_poly.type
_entity_poly.pdbx_seq_one_letter_code
_entity_poly.pdbx_strand_id
1 'polypeptide(L)'
;MRNGYLEETYFSWSIIPMVGRDGTVMGLYNPAFEKTRRKIAERRMLTLREVGDENCFGARRQGFWSQVLGAFDFNEYDSPFLLLYSVMDDADSDASSMHSASVLGARQCSLEGALGVPEVT
;
A
#
# COMPACT_ATOMS: atom_id res chain seq x y z
N MET A 1 -13.76 9.57 -16.62
CA MET A 1 -13.98 10.06 -15.25
C MET A 1 -15.13 9.23 -14.67
N ARG A 2 -14.87 8.42 -13.64
CA ARG A 2 -15.91 7.65 -12.95
C ARG A 2 -16.27 8.43 -11.69
N ASN A 3 -17.55 8.60 -11.40
CA ASN A 3 -18.02 9.28 -10.18
C ASN A 3 -17.44 10.69 -9.93
N GLY A 4 -17.06 11.41 -11.00
CA GLY A 4 -16.56 12.79 -10.88
C GLY A 4 -15.10 12.93 -10.42
N TYR A 5 -14.33 11.84 -10.35
CA TYR A 5 -12.89 11.87 -10.12
C TYR A 5 -12.14 10.94 -11.09
N LEU A 6 -10.82 11.10 -11.15
CA LEU A 6 -9.95 10.21 -11.92
C LEU A 6 -9.73 8.94 -11.09
N GLU A 7 -10.26 7.82 -11.57
CA GLU A 7 -10.13 6.50 -10.95
C GLU A 7 -9.32 5.59 -11.88
N GLU A 8 -8.41 4.82 -11.32
CA GLU A 8 -7.73 3.73 -12.01
C GLU A 8 -8.78 2.67 -12.42
N THR A 9 -8.83 2.28 -13.70
CA THR A 9 -9.78 1.26 -14.18
C THR A 9 -9.11 0.27 -15.10
N TYR A 10 -9.38 -1.02 -14.89
CA TYR A 10 -8.84 -2.11 -15.70
C TYR A 10 -9.98 -2.87 -16.37
N PHE A 11 -9.87 -3.05 -17.69
CA PHE A 11 -10.85 -3.80 -18.48
C PHE A 11 -10.16 -4.88 -19.30
N SER A 12 -10.76 -6.07 -19.31
CA SER A 12 -10.49 -7.08 -20.32
C SER A 12 -11.55 -6.96 -21.39
N TRP A 13 -11.15 -6.77 -22.63
CA TRP A 13 -12.05 -6.68 -23.77
C TRP A 13 -11.59 -7.61 -24.89
N SER A 14 -12.52 -8.02 -25.73
CA SER A 14 -12.22 -8.82 -26.93
C SER A 14 -13.08 -8.36 -28.08
N ILE A 15 -12.62 -8.53 -29.33
CA ILE A 15 -13.46 -8.29 -30.51
C ILE A 15 -13.74 -9.64 -31.15
N ILE A 16 -15.02 -9.99 -31.20
CA ILE A 16 -15.49 -11.26 -31.73
C ILE A 16 -16.27 -10.95 -33.01
N PRO A 17 -15.73 -11.27 -34.20
CA PRO A 17 -16.47 -11.11 -35.43
C PRO A 17 -17.62 -12.12 -35.49
N MET A 18 -18.81 -11.63 -35.81
CA MET A 18 -19.99 -12.46 -36.03
C MET A 18 -20.11 -12.73 -37.53
N VAL A 19 -19.90 -13.98 -37.92
CA VAL A 19 -19.89 -14.41 -39.33
C VAL A 19 -21.23 -15.03 -39.69
N GLY A 20 -21.80 -14.56 -40.81
CA GLY A 20 -23.05 -15.08 -41.38
C GLY A 20 -22.87 -16.42 -42.09
N ARG A 21 -23.98 -17.04 -42.50
CA ARG A 21 -23.97 -18.33 -43.23
C ARG A 21 -23.22 -18.28 -44.55
N ASP A 22 -23.09 -17.10 -45.13
CA ASP A 22 -22.38 -16.77 -46.35
C ASP A 22 -20.87 -16.51 -46.14
N GLY A 23 -20.37 -16.59 -44.90
CA GLY A 23 -18.97 -16.29 -44.59
C GLY A 23 -18.66 -14.79 -44.45
N THR A 24 -19.67 -13.92 -44.63
CA THR A 24 -19.50 -12.47 -44.51
C THR A 24 -19.57 -12.05 -43.03
N VAL A 25 -18.73 -11.10 -42.62
CA VAL A 25 -18.81 -10.52 -41.27
C VAL A 25 -20.06 -9.65 -41.18
N MET A 26 -21.03 -10.09 -40.39
CA MET A 26 -22.30 -9.40 -40.18
C MET A 26 -22.28 -8.42 -39.00
N GLY A 27 -21.22 -8.48 -38.18
CA GLY A 27 -21.04 -7.55 -37.07
C GLY A 27 -19.82 -7.87 -36.22
N LEU A 28 -19.55 -7.01 -35.25
CA LEU A 28 -18.52 -7.19 -34.23
C LEU A 28 -19.17 -7.14 -32.86
N TYR A 29 -18.95 -8.18 -32.06
CA TYR A 29 -19.32 -8.19 -30.65
C TYR A 29 -18.10 -7.85 -29.81
N ASN A 30 -18.19 -6.82 -28.98
CA ASN A 30 -17.10 -6.38 -28.10
C ASN A 30 -17.52 -6.48 -26.62
N PRO A 31 -17.37 -7.65 -25.98
CA PRO A 31 -17.57 -7.75 -24.55
C PRO A 31 -16.42 -7.08 -23.81
N ALA A 32 -16.75 -6.18 -22.90
CA ALA A 32 -15.80 -5.58 -21.97
C ALA A 32 -16.16 -5.97 -20.52
N PHE A 33 -15.18 -6.49 -19.78
CA PHE A 33 -15.34 -6.89 -18.39
C PHE A 33 -14.41 -6.08 -17.50
N GLU A 34 -14.99 -5.40 -16.52
CA GLU A 34 -14.22 -4.68 -15.50
C GLU A 34 -13.47 -5.66 -14.60
N LYS A 35 -12.17 -5.45 -14.44
CA LYS A 35 -11.26 -6.22 -13.57
C LYS A 35 -10.59 -5.35 -12.50
N THR A 36 -10.94 -4.07 -12.43
CA THR A 36 -10.36 -3.08 -11.51
C THR A 36 -10.25 -3.59 -10.08
N ARG A 37 -11.37 -4.01 -9.49
CA ARG A 37 -11.41 -4.51 -8.10
C ARG A 37 -10.47 -5.68 -7.86
N ARG A 38 -10.38 -6.60 -8.84
CA ARG A 38 -9.49 -7.75 -8.75
C ARG A 38 -8.03 -7.32 -8.81
N LYS A 39 -7.67 -6.41 -9.72
CA LYS A 39 -6.30 -5.89 -9.84
C LYS A 39 -5.84 -5.16 -8.58
N ILE A 40 -6.70 -4.31 -8.02
CA ILE A 40 -6.41 -3.62 -6.75
C ILE A 40 -6.25 -4.63 -5.60
N ALA A 41 -7.14 -5.62 -5.49
CA ALA A 41 -7.03 -6.64 -4.45
C ALA A 41 -5.75 -7.48 -4.58
N GLU A 42 -5.37 -7.88 -5.79
CA GLU A 42 -4.10 -8.58 -6.06
C GLU A 42 -2.90 -7.75 -5.60
N ARG A 43 -2.86 -6.46 -5.93
CA ARG A 43 -1.76 -5.55 -5.56
C ARG A 43 -1.63 -5.37 -4.05
N ARG A 44 -2.75 -5.18 -3.34
CA ARG A 44 -2.79 -5.08 -1.87
C ARG A 44 -2.37 -6.38 -1.19
N MET A 45 -2.78 -7.52 -1.74
CA MET A 45 -2.41 -8.82 -1.17
C MET A 45 -0.92 -9.12 -1.33
N LEU A 46 -0.30 -8.66 -2.43
CA LEU A 46 1.16 -8.70 -2.60
C LEU A 46 1.86 -7.87 -1.53
N THR A 47 1.48 -6.59 -1.34
CA THR A 47 2.07 -5.74 -0.30
C THR A 47 1.95 -6.37 1.09
N LEU A 48 0.77 -6.90 1.46
CA LEU A 48 0.58 -7.57 2.75
C LEU A 48 1.46 -8.80 2.91
N ARG A 49 1.65 -9.58 1.84
CA ARG A 49 2.53 -10.74 1.84
C ARG A 49 3.99 -10.33 2.06
N GLU A 50 4.46 -9.30 1.37
CA GLU A 50 5.84 -8.83 1.50
C GLU A 50 6.12 -8.26 2.90
N VAL A 51 5.18 -7.48 3.47
CA VAL A 51 5.29 -6.98 4.86
C VAL A 51 5.29 -8.14 5.87
N GLY A 52 4.50 -9.18 5.60
CA GLY A 52 4.38 -10.36 6.45
C GLY A 52 5.51 -11.41 6.28
N ASP A 53 6.42 -11.23 5.32
CA ASP A 53 7.46 -12.21 5.04
C ASP A 53 8.45 -12.30 6.22
N GLU A 54 8.85 -13.52 6.60
CA GLU A 54 9.70 -13.78 7.78
C GLU A 54 11.09 -13.11 7.66
N ASN A 55 11.54 -12.82 6.43
CA ASN A 55 12.75 -12.04 6.18
C ASN A 55 12.67 -10.62 6.73
N CYS A 56 11.48 -10.00 6.77
CA CYS A 56 11.26 -8.71 7.43
C CYS A 56 11.47 -8.81 8.94
N PHE A 57 11.21 -9.97 9.55
CA PHE A 57 11.31 -10.19 10.99
C PHE A 57 12.64 -10.85 11.44
N GLY A 58 13.50 -11.21 10.47
CA GLY A 58 14.72 -11.99 10.66
C GLY A 58 15.92 -11.23 11.26
N ALA A 59 16.10 -11.38 12.57
CA ALA A 59 17.37 -11.40 13.31
C ALA A 59 18.25 -10.12 13.44
N ARG A 60 17.94 -8.97 12.83
CA ARG A 60 18.66 -7.72 13.16
C ARG A 60 17.76 -6.50 13.06
N ARG A 61 17.47 -5.87 14.22
CA ARG A 61 16.76 -4.57 14.34
C ARG A 61 17.23 -3.51 13.34
N GLN A 62 18.48 -3.60 12.89
CA GLN A 62 19.15 -2.65 12.00
C GLN A 62 18.67 -2.67 10.53
N GLY A 63 17.76 -3.56 10.14
CA GLY A 63 17.22 -3.62 8.77
C GLY A 63 15.69 -3.73 8.67
N PHE A 64 14.99 -3.84 9.80
CA PHE A 64 13.54 -4.05 9.85
C PHE A 64 12.78 -2.95 9.09
N TRP A 65 13.03 -1.68 9.43
CA TRP A 65 12.32 -0.55 8.83
C TRP A 65 12.58 -0.41 7.33
N SER A 66 13.83 -0.63 6.88
CA SER A 66 14.16 -0.63 5.46
C SER A 66 13.49 -1.76 4.68
N GLN A 67 13.35 -2.95 5.28
CA GLN A 67 12.65 -4.07 4.65
C GLN A 67 11.15 -3.82 4.58
N VAL A 68 10.55 -3.26 5.64
CA VAL A 68 9.14 -2.85 5.63
C VAL A 68 8.91 -1.79 4.56
N LEU A 69 9.77 -0.77 4.44
CA LEU A 69 9.66 0.22 3.37
C LEU A 69 9.75 -0.42 1.98
N GLY A 70 10.71 -1.33 1.78
CA GLY A 70 10.87 -2.05 0.50
C GLY A 70 9.65 -2.89 0.11
N ALA A 71 8.85 -3.37 1.06
CA ALA A 71 7.59 -4.07 0.78
C ALA A 71 6.53 -3.16 0.12
N PHE A 72 6.61 -1.84 0.32
CA PHE A 72 5.72 -0.86 -0.29
C PHE A 72 6.18 -0.39 -1.68
N ASP A 73 7.44 -0.60 -2.07
CA ASP A 73 7.96 -0.23 -3.40
C ASP A 73 7.21 -0.96 -4.54
N PHE A 74 6.65 -2.14 -4.26
CA PHE A 74 5.85 -2.89 -5.23
C PHE A 74 4.48 -2.25 -5.53
N ASN A 75 4.09 -1.19 -4.80
CA ASN A 75 2.75 -0.64 -4.82
C ASN A 75 2.67 0.87 -4.54
N GLU A 76 3.32 1.67 -5.39
CA GLU A 76 3.34 3.14 -5.29
C GLU A 76 1.95 3.78 -5.33
N TYR A 77 1.00 3.20 -6.06
CA TYR A 77 -0.34 3.77 -6.24
C TYR A 77 -1.25 3.58 -5.02
N ASP A 78 -1.07 2.51 -4.24
CA ASP A 78 -1.90 2.28 -3.05
C ASP A 78 -1.33 2.96 -1.80
N SER A 79 -0.05 3.33 -1.79
CA SER A 79 0.62 3.98 -0.65
C SER A 79 1.53 5.11 -1.13
N PRO A 80 0.95 6.23 -1.61
CA PRO A 80 1.72 7.34 -2.17
C PRO A 80 2.55 8.08 -1.12
N PHE A 81 2.21 7.95 0.16
CA PHE A 81 3.00 8.44 1.29
C PHE A 81 2.94 7.45 2.45
N LEU A 82 4.05 7.26 3.15
CA LEU A 82 4.16 6.38 4.30
C LEU A 82 5.16 6.95 5.32
N LEU A 83 4.87 6.80 6.61
CA LEU A 83 5.75 7.16 7.72
C LEU A 83 5.78 6.00 8.72
N LEU A 84 6.97 5.55 9.10
CA LEU A 84 7.20 4.49 10.08
C LEU A 84 7.77 5.11 11.36
N TYR A 85 7.08 4.87 12.48
CA TYR A 85 7.51 5.32 13.78
C TYR A 85 7.76 4.14 14.71
N SER A 86 8.82 4.23 15.50
CA SER A 86 9.00 3.37 16.67
C SER A 86 8.71 4.15 17.95
N VAL A 87 8.22 3.46 18.98
CA VAL A 87 7.98 4.03 20.30
C VAL A 87 9.07 3.51 21.22
N MET A 88 9.81 4.42 21.83
CA MET A 88 10.70 4.09 22.93
C MET A 88 9.89 4.13 24.23
N ASP A 89 9.72 2.99 24.89
CA ASP A 89 9.28 2.97 26.28
C ASP A 89 10.51 3.27 27.15
N ASP A 90 10.45 4.33 27.95
CA ASP A 90 11.44 4.63 28.98
C ASP A 90 11.42 3.51 30.03
N ALA A 91 12.20 2.47 29.79
CA ALA A 91 12.58 1.51 30.81
C ALA A 91 13.59 2.20 31.74
N ASP A 92 13.07 3.00 32.68
CA ASP A 92 13.60 3.34 34.03
C ASP A 92 13.08 4.72 34.52
N SER A 93 11.76 4.91 34.57
CA SER A 93 11.17 6.01 35.37
C SER A 93 10.90 5.55 36.81
N ASP A 94 11.97 5.21 37.52
CA ASP A 94 12.01 5.09 38.99
C ASP A 94 12.52 6.39 39.64
N ALA A 95 12.29 7.54 39.01
CA ALA A 95 12.57 8.85 39.59
C ALA A 95 11.27 9.66 39.71
N SER A 96 10.60 9.44 40.84
CA SER A 96 9.57 10.32 41.36
C SER A 96 10.10 11.76 41.48
N SER A 97 9.43 12.75 40.88
CA SER A 97 9.04 13.93 41.63
C SER A 97 7.92 14.69 40.95
N MET A 98 7.02 15.15 41.80
CA MET A 98 5.70 15.68 41.57
C MET A 98 5.73 16.92 40.67
N HIS A 99 4.91 16.96 39.62
CA HIS A 99 4.02 18.09 39.32
C HIS A 99 2.97 17.68 38.28
N SER A 100 1.82 18.30 38.42
CA SER A 100 0.50 17.91 37.91
C SER A 100 0.36 17.87 36.38
N ALA A 101 -0.50 16.96 35.94
CA ALA A 101 -1.20 16.95 34.64
C ALA A 101 -0.37 16.69 33.38
N SER A 102 -0.08 15.41 33.09
CA SER A 102 0.03 14.94 31.72
C SER A 102 -0.53 13.53 31.61
N VAL A 103 -1.77 13.42 31.14
CA VAL A 103 -2.31 12.16 30.63
C VAL A 103 -1.36 11.73 29.51
N LEU A 104 -0.76 10.53 29.67
CA LEU A 104 0.38 9.99 28.90
C LEU A 104 1.74 10.47 29.42
N GLY A 105 2.49 9.61 30.11
CA GLY A 105 3.94 9.77 30.21
C GLY A 105 4.51 9.94 28.79
N ALA A 106 5.45 10.86 28.61
CA ALA A 106 5.93 11.30 27.31
C ALA A 106 6.64 10.16 26.55
N ARG A 107 5.87 9.28 25.91
CA ARG A 107 6.40 8.24 25.02
C ARG A 107 7.10 8.94 23.86
N GLN A 108 8.40 8.73 23.76
CA GLN A 108 9.21 9.29 22.69
C GLN A 108 9.02 8.43 21.43
N CYS A 109 8.52 9.03 20.35
CA CYS A 109 8.44 8.39 19.05
C CYS A 109 9.62 8.83 18.18
N SER A 110 10.38 7.89 17.62
CA SER A 110 11.38 8.17 16.58
C SER A 110 10.82 7.84 15.19
N LEU A 111 11.08 8.73 14.23
CA LEU A 111 10.82 8.46 12.82
C LEU A 111 11.91 7.54 12.29
N GLU A 112 11.53 6.36 11.84
CA GLU A 112 12.44 5.30 11.39
C GLU A 112 12.50 5.19 9.87
N GLY A 113 11.48 5.72 9.17
CA GLY A 113 11.37 5.61 7.73
C GLY A 113 10.25 6.45 7.14
N ALA A 114 10.43 6.87 5.89
CA ALA A 114 9.44 7.60 5.11
C ALA A 114 9.50 7.18 3.64
N LEU A 115 8.34 7.15 2.98
CA LEU A 115 8.21 6.92 1.53
C LEU A 115 7.29 8.01 0.95
N GLY A 116 7.66 8.57 -0.21
CA GLY A 116 6.82 9.55 -0.93
C GLY A 116 6.64 10.90 -0.22
N VAL A 117 7.42 11.17 0.83
CA VAL A 117 7.42 12.46 1.52
C VAL A 117 8.43 13.39 0.85
N PRO A 118 8.02 14.56 0.34
CA PRO A 118 8.94 15.50 -0.27
C PRO A 118 9.92 16.04 0.78
N GLU A 119 11.20 16.13 0.44
CA GLU A 119 12.19 16.78 1.29
C GLU A 119 11.82 18.25 1.47
N VAL A 120 11.65 18.69 2.72
CA VAL A 120 11.44 20.10 3.03
C VAL A 120 12.77 20.81 2.79
N THR A 121 12.86 21.52 1.67
CA THR A 121 14.03 22.33 1.28
C THR A 121 14.08 23.64 2.05
#